data_AF-A0A944BEQ1-F1
#
_entry.id   AF-A0A944BEQ1-F1
#
_cell.length_a   1.000
_cell.length_b   1.000
_cell.length_c   1.000
_cell.angle_alpha   90.00
_cell.angle_beta   90.00
_cell.angle_gamma   90.00
#
_symmetry.space_group_name_H-M   'P 1'
#
loop_
_entity.id
_entity.type
_entity.pdbx_description
1 polymer ?
#
loop_
_entity_poly.entity_id
_entity_poly.type
_entity_poly.pdbx_seq_one_letter_code
_entity_poly.pdbx_strand_id
1 'polypeptide(L)'
;MGKNILFFVLSAIMCVSFSACDEEDADTTKPVITLDEPEDGDSLRIGESVHFECDFSDDKALGSYLIEIHNNFDGHGHKMSASQTRADETVPFSIKKSYDLNNLRNTHVHHHDIVISDDATPGAYHLVVYCTDAAGNQSMVARDIILSHDAESHHHHDHDDDHDHDHEG
;
A
#
# COMPACT_ATOMS: atom_id res chain seq x y z
N MET A 1 22.35 77.70 -33.41
CA MET A 1 21.41 76.56 -33.39
C MET A 1 22.02 75.39 -32.62
N GLY A 2 21.29 74.84 -31.64
CA GLY A 2 21.44 73.48 -31.06
C GLY A 2 22.61 73.27 -30.08
N LYS A 3 22.49 72.60 -28.92
CA LYS A 3 21.37 72.14 -28.06
C LYS A 3 22.05 71.63 -26.77
N ASN A 4 21.60 72.11 -25.62
CA ASN A 4 21.97 71.63 -24.30
C ASN A 4 21.36 70.23 -24.13
N ILE A 5 22.10 69.22 -23.67
CA ILE A 5 21.50 68.07 -23.00
C ILE A 5 22.43 67.60 -21.87
N LEU A 6 21.94 67.86 -20.67
CA LEU A 6 22.29 67.24 -19.40
C LEU A 6 21.82 65.78 -19.44
N PHE A 7 22.74 64.81 -19.33
CA PHE A 7 22.35 63.42 -19.06
C PHE A 7 22.58 63.14 -17.57
N PHE A 8 21.47 63.11 -16.84
CA PHE A 8 21.39 62.62 -15.47
C PHE A 8 21.86 61.17 -15.42
N VAL A 9 22.81 60.91 -14.54
CA VAL A 9 23.14 59.57 -14.05
C VAL A 9 21.90 59.04 -13.32
N LEU A 10 21.27 58.00 -13.86
CA LEU A 10 20.36 57.15 -13.10
C LEU A 10 20.60 55.69 -13.51
N SER A 11 21.67 55.13 -12.95
CA SER A 11 21.87 53.68 -12.91
C SER A 11 20.81 53.11 -11.97
N ALA A 12 19.70 52.64 -12.54
CA ALA A 12 18.75 51.80 -11.84
C ALA A 12 19.39 50.40 -11.71
N ILE A 13 20.14 50.20 -10.64
CA ILE A 13 20.57 48.88 -10.20
C ILE A 13 19.30 48.12 -9.80
N MET A 14 18.83 47.28 -10.72
CA MET A 14 17.78 46.31 -10.45
C MET A 14 18.41 45.24 -9.56
N CYS A 15 18.20 45.36 -8.25
CA CYS A 15 18.51 44.31 -7.28
C CYS A 15 17.63 43.10 -7.60
N VAL A 16 18.16 42.16 -8.38
CA VAL A 16 17.65 40.79 -8.42
C VAL A 16 17.89 40.20 -7.05
N SER A 17 16.85 40.20 -6.22
CA SER A 17 16.87 39.48 -4.96
C SER A 17 16.77 38.00 -5.33
N PHE A 18 17.91 37.31 -5.39
CA PHE A 18 17.91 35.86 -5.29
C PHE A 18 17.47 35.56 -3.87
N SER A 19 16.21 35.19 -3.67
CA SER A 19 15.84 34.40 -2.50
C SER A 19 16.69 33.15 -2.59
N ALA A 20 17.72 33.06 -1.75
CA ALA A 20 18.30 31.77 -1.44
C ALA A 20 17.14 30.95 -0.87
N CYS A 21 16.66 29.96 -1.63
CA CYS A 21 15.97 28.86 -1.00
C CYS A 21 17.00 28.31 0.00
N ASP A 22 16.67 28.33 1.29
CA ASP A 22 17.35 27.45 2.21
C ASP A 22 17.18 26.04 1.64
N GLU A 23 18.29 25.44 1.21
CA GLU A 23 18.33 24.04 0.83
C GLU A 23 18.28 23.24 2.14
N GLU A 24 17.11 23.21 2.76
CA GLU A 24 16.75 22.11 3.66
C GLU A 24 16.81 20.86 2.79
N ASP A 25 17.73 19.93 3.08
CA ASP A 25 17.95 18.73 2.27
C ASP A 25 16.61 18.02 2.01
N ALA A 26 16.16 18.07 0.76
CA ALA A 26 14.90 17.48 0.35
C ALA A 26 14.91 15.99 0.67
N ASP A 27 13.79 15.50 1.23
CA ASP A 27 13.68 14.08 1.52
C ASP A 27 13.57 13.26 0.23
N THR A 28 14.48 12.32 0.07
CA THR A 28 14.57 11.45 -1.12
C THR A 28 14.69 9.97 -0.75
N THR A 29 14.66 9.65 0.55
CA THR A 29 14.64 8.28 1.03
C THR A 29 13.26 7.70 0.75
N LYS A 30 13.19 6.45 0.31
CA LYS A 30 11.90 5.78 0.09
C LYS A 30 11.48 5.03 1.35
N PRO A 31 10.16 4.90 1.59
CA PRO A 31 9.68 4.06 2.67
C PRO A 31 10.03 2.59 2.41
N VAL A 32 10.14 1.79 3.47
CA VAL A 32 10.35 0.35 3.42
C VAL A 32 9.04 -0.36 3.75
N ILE A 33 8.75 -1.42 3.01
CA ILE A 33 7.57 -2.28 3.16
C ILE A 33 8.06 -3.69 3.48
N THR A 34 7.61 -4.26 4.60
CA THR A 34 7.77 -5.67 4.93
C THR A 34 6.38 -6.28 4.96
N LEU A 35 6.03 -7.02 3.91
CA LEU A 35 4.73 -7.69 3.80
C LEU A 35 4.85 -9.12 4.34
N ASP A 36 4.28 -9.33 5.52
CA ASP A 36 4.30 -10.60 6.24
C ASP A 36 3.21 -11.53 5.72
N GLU A 37 1.95 -11.04 5.67
CA GLU A 37 0.84 -11.79 5.09
C GLU A 37 -0.02 -10.94 4.13
N PRO A 38 -0.43 -11.50 2.98
CA PRO A 38 -0.13 -12.86 2.51
C PRO A 38 1.30 -13.04 1.99
N GLU A 39 1.80 -14.27 2.10
CA GLU A 39 3.06 -14.70 1.50
C GLU A 39 2.92 -14.91 -0.02
N ASP A 40 4.06 -15.09 -0.70
CA ASP A 40 4.06 -15.38 -2.13
C ASP A 40 3.57 -16.80 -2.40
N GLY A 41 2.54 -16.95 -3.21
CA GLY A 41 1.87 -18.20 -3.55
C GLY A 41 0.68 -18.55 -2.64
N ASP A 42 0.33 -17.72 -1.67
CA ASP A 42 -0.75 -18.00 -0.73
C ASP A 42 -2.11 -18.15 -1.41
N SER A 43 -2.92 -19.05 -0.85
CA SER A 43 -4.29 -19.28 -1.28
C SER A 43 -5.26 -18.55 -0.36
N LEU A 44 -5.97 -17.55 -0.91
CA LEU A 44 -6.98 -16.79 -0.19
C LEU A 44 -8.37 -17.30 -0.51
N ARG A 45 -9.22 -17.37 0.53
CA ARG A 45 -10.55 -17.95 0.41
C ARG A 45 -11.56 -16.97 -0.17
N ILE A 46 -12.22 -17.40 -1.25
CA ILE A 46 -13.31 -16.65 -1.86
C ILE A 46 -14.51 -16.57 -0.91
N GLY A 47 -15.08 -15.37 -0.76
CA GLY A 47 -16.17 -15.09 0.19
C GLY A 47 -15.68 -14.69 1.58
N GLU A 48 -14.37 -14.74 1.86
CA GLU A 48 -13.80 -14.40 3.17
C GLU A 48 -12.94 -13.13 3.13
N SER A 49 -12.61 -12.62 4.32
CA SER A 49 -11.68 -11.52 4.49
C SER A 49 -10.24 -11.96 4.29
N VAL A 50 -9.44 -11.13 3.63
CA VAL A 50 -7.98 -11.29 3.54
C VAL A 50 -7.34 -10.92 4.88
N HIS A 51 -6.55 -11.83 5.45
CA HIS A 51 -5.63 -11.51 6.53
C HIS A 51 -4.47 -10.70 5.95
N PHE A 52 -4.36 -9.43 6.34
CA PHE A 52 -3.29 -8.56 5.88
C PHE A 52 -2.45 -8.11 7.07
N GLU A 53 -1.16 -8.43 7.02
CA GLU A 53 -0.17 -8.08 8.04
C GLU A 53 1.07 -7.50 7.37
N CYS A 54 1.44 -6.28 7.76
CA CYS A 54 2.53 -5.56 7.11
C CYS A 54 3.15 -4.50 8.02
N ASP A 55 4.49 -4.42 8.00
CA ASP A 55 5.25 -3.33 8.58
C ASP A 55 5.66 -2.28 7.54
N PHE A 56 5.48 -1.02 7.90
CA PHE A 56 5.97 0.14 7.14
C PHE A 56 6.96 0.94 7.96
N SER A 57 8.04 1.43 7.33
CA SER A 57 8.98 2.34 7.97
C SER A 57 9.56 3.36 7.00
N ASP A 58 10.00 4.50 7.54
CA ASP A 58 10.62 5.59 6.79
C ASP A 58 11.61 6.37 7.69
N ASP A 59 12.57 7.07 7.12
CA ASP A 59 13.54 7.84 7.89
C ASP A 59 12.94 9.14 8.47
N LYS A 60 11.98 9.78 7.78
CA LYS A 60 11.32 11.01 8.26
C LYS A 60 9.86 10.82 8.64
N ALA A 61 8.98 10.41 7.72
CA ALA A 61 7.55 10.26 7.97
C ALA A 61 6.81 9.54 6.84
N LEU A 62 6.01 8.53 7.18
CA LEU A 62 5.14 7.81 6.25
C LEU A 62 3.91 8.64 5.84
N GLY A 63 3.47 8.52 4.59
CA GLY A 63 2.24 9.13 4.10
C GLY A 63 1.08 8.14 4.18
N SER A 64 0.94 7.32 3.14
CA SER A 64 -0.18 6.40 2.97
C SER A 64 0.28 5.11 2.31
N TYR A 65 -0.52 4.06 2.43
CA TYR A 65 -0.36 2.87 1.60
C TYR A 65 -1.61 2.59 0.77
N LEU A 66 -1.40 1.81 -0.29
CA LEU A 66 -2.43 1.38 -1.22
C LEU A 66 -2.27 -0.11 -1.47
N ILE A 67 -3.35 -0.86 -1.27
CA ILE A 67 -3.45 -2.27 -1.65
C ILE A 67 -4.25 -2.36 -2.95
N GLU A 68 -3.68 -3.04 -3.94
CA GLU A 68 -4.35 -3.43 -5.17
C GLU A 68 -4.38 -4.95 -5.30
N ILE A 69 -5.54 -5.49 -5.66
CA ILE A 69 -5.68 -6.88 -6.08
C ILE A 69 -6.27 -6.89 -7.48
N HIS A 70 -5.66 -7.63 -8.40
CA HIS A 70 -6.16 -7.77 -9.77
C HIS A 70 -5.76 -9.12 -10.37
N ASN A 71 -6.53 -9.58 -11.35
CA ASN A 71 -6.34 -10.90 -11.94
C ASN A 71 -5.03 -10.98 -12.74
N ASN A 72 -4.29 -12.08 -12.55
CA ASN A 72 -3.08 -12.42 -13.29
C ASN A 72 -3.37 -13.51 -14.34
N PHE A 73 -4.33 -13.25 -15.24
CA PHE A 73 -4.82 -14.25 -16.20
C PHE A 73 -4.07 -14.23 -17.54
N ASP A 74 -2.87 -13.65 -17.58
CA ASP A 74 -2.12 -13.34 -18.80
C ASP A 74 -1.46 -14.56 -19.49
N GLY A 75 -1.72 -15.78 -19.00
CA GLY A 75 -1.53 -17.01 -19.77
C GLY A 75 -0.21 -17.74 -19.54
N HIS A 76 0.56 -17.39 -18.50
CA HIS A 76 1.70 -18.21 -18.07
C HIS A 76 1.30 -19.23 -16.99
N GLY A 77 0.98 -20.44 -17.45
CA GLY A 77 1.45 -21.67 -16.79
C GLY A 77 0.68 -22.27 -15.62
N HIS A 78 -0.27 -21.58 -14.98
CA HIS A 78 -1.02 -22.18 -13.86
C HIS A 78 -2.49 -22.42 -14.22
N LYS A 79 -2.72 -23.50 -15.00
CA LYS A 79 -4.06 -24.08 -15.14
C LYS A 79 -4.45 -24.74 -13.82
N MET A 80 -4.89 -23.95 -12.84
CA MET A 80 -5.75 -24.50 -11.81
C MET A 80 -7.06 -24.83 -12.53
N SER A 81 -7.32 -26.14 -12.65
CA SER A 81 -8.58 -26.63 -13.16
C SER A 81 -9.65 -25.99 -12.31
N ALA A 82 -10.50 -25.14 -12.91
CA ALA A 82 -11.68 -24.61 -12.25
C ALA A 82 -12.39 -25.79 -11.58
N SER A 83 -12.31 -25.85 -10.26
CA SER A 83 -13.08 -26.82 -9.49
C SER A 83 -14.53 -26.53 -9.87
N GLN A 84 -15.14 -27.48 -10.58
CA GLN A 84 -16.55 -27.42 -10.93
C GLN A 84 -17.32 -27.21 -9.63
N THR A 85 -18.02 -26.10 -9.46
CA THR A 85 -19.42 -26.01 -9.02
C THR A 85 -19.81 -24.55 -8.79
N ARG A 86 -20.32 -23.88 -9.83
CA ARG A 86 -21.61 -23.18 -9.85
C ARG A 86 -21.84 -22.72 -11.29
N ALA A 87 -23.06 -22.90 -11.78
CA ALA A 87 -23.49 -22.50 -13.12
C ALA A 87 -23.82 -20.98 -13.17
N ASP A 88 -23.22 -20.18 -12.27
CA ASP A 88 -23.32 -18.73 -12.22
C ASP A 88 -22.04 -18.13 -12.80
N GLU A 89 -22.20 -17.05 -13.56
CA GLU A 89 -21.09 -16.29 -14.14
C GLU A 89 -20.20 -15.75 -13.00
N THR A 90 -18.93 -16.13 -12.97
CA THR A 90 -17.96 -15.58 -12.01
C THR A 90 -17.34 -14.29 -12.57
N VAL A 91 -16.98 -13.36 -11.69
CA VAL A 91 -16.39 -12.05 -12.04
C VAL A 91 -14.95 -12.00 -11.53
N PRO A 92 -13.95 -11.62 -12.37
CA PRO A 92 -12.59 -11.42 -11.87
C PRO A 92 -12.57 -10.36 -10.75
N PHE A 93 -12.16 -10.76 -9.55
CA PHE A 93 -12.04 -9.85 -8.42
C PHE A 93 -11.01 -8.75 -8.68
N SER A 94 -11.33 -7.51 -8.31
CA SER A 94 -10.33 -6.45 -8.29
C SER A 94 -10.68 -5.38 -7.27
N ILE A 95 -9.66 -4.89 -6.56
CA ILE A 95 -9.78 -3.80 -5.61
C ILE A 95 -8.61 -2.84 -5.71
N LYS A 96 -8.85 -1.61 -5.26
CA LYS A 96 -7.84 -0.59 -5.00
C LYS A 96 -8.28 0.17 -3.74
N LYS A 97 -7.55 0.00 -2.63
CA LYS A 97 -7.94 0.56 -1.33
C LYS A 97 -6.74 1.23 -0.65
N SER A 98 -6.95 2.46 -0.19
CA SER A 98 -5.91 3.31 0.39
C SER A 98 -6.17 3.57 1.87
N TYR A 99 -5.07 3.70 2.62
CA TYR A 99 -5.06 3.82 4.06
C TYR A 99 -4.01 4.84 4.50
N ASP A 100 -4.30 5.61 5.53
CA ASP A 100 -3.44 6.68 6.05
C ASP A 100 -2.51 6.14 7.15
N LEU A 101 -1.21 6.47 7.08
CA LEU A 101 -0.19 6.07 8.06
C LEU A 101 0.10 7.17 9.10
N ASN A 102 -0.68 8.24 9.08
CA ASN A 102 -0.72 9.36 10.03
C ASN A 102 0.64 10.03 10.29
N ASN A 103 1.53 10.06 9.29
CA ASN A 103 2.89 10.63 9.42
C ASN A 103 3.74 9.94 10.50
N LEU A 104 3.44 8.69 10.83
CA LEU A 104 4.28 7.86 11.70
C LEU A 104 5.60 7.51 10.99
N ARG A 105 6.65 7.24 11.78
CA ARG A 105 7.95 6.80 11.22
C ARG A 105 8.02 5.30 10.99
N ASN A 106 7.31 4.54 11.83
CA ASN A 106 7.22 3.09 11.75
C ASN A 106 5.82 2.71 12.23
N THR A 107 5.19 1.77 11.56
CA THR A 107 3.93 1.21 12.03
C THR A 107 3.76 -0.21 11.52
N HIS A 108 3.15 -1.01 12.38
CA HIS A 108 2.63 -2.32 12.06
C HIS A 108 1.14 -2.16 11.74
N VAL A 109 0.65 -2.78 10.67
CA VAL A 109 -0.78 -2.82 10.36
C VAL A 109 -1.26 -4.25 10.25
N HIS A 110 -2.46 -4.47 10.79
CA HIS A 110 -3.13 -5.75 10.79
C HIS A 110 -4.63 -5.50 10.62
N HIS A 111 -5.23 -6.06 9.56
CA HIS A 111 -6.67 -5.90 9.34
C HIS A 111 -7.27 -6.99 8.45
N HIS A 112 -8.61 -7.07 8.47
CA HIS A 112 -9.42 -8.05 7.73
C HIS A 112 -10.52 -7.36 6.90
N ASP A 113 -10.31 -6.11 6.50
CA ASP A 113 -11.37 -5.27 5.93
C ASP A 113 -11.47 -5.32 4.39
N ILE A 114 -10.67 -6.17 3.76
CA ILE A 114 -10.75 -6.54 2.34
C ILE A 114 -11.46 -7.88 2.26
N VAL A 115 -12.66 -7.88 1.69
CA VAL A 115 -13.48 -9.09 1.51
C VAL A 115 -13.45 -9.51 0.04
N ILE A 116 -13.07 -10.75 -0.23
CA ILE A 116 -13.13 -11.32 -1.58
C ILE A 116 -14.60 -11.66 -1.87
N SER A 117 -15.14 -11.14 -2.98
CA SER A 117 -16.56 -11.34 -3.30
C SER A 117 -16.88 -12.82 -3.55
N ASP A 118 -18.07 -13.28 -3.15
CA ASP A 118 -18.50 -14.68 -3.29
C ASP A 118 -18.52 -15.18 -4.76
N ASP A 119 -18.63 -14.26 -5.71
CA ASP A 119 -18.64 -14.48 -7.15
C ASP A 119 -17.26 -14.31 -7.81
N ALA A 120 -16.20 -14.11 -7.01
CA ALA A 120 -14.85 -13.97 -7.53
C ALA A 120 -14.44 -15.20 -8.35
N THR A 121 -13.93 -14.97 -9.57
CA THR A 121 -13.36 -16.03 -10.40
C THR A 121 -12.16 -16.68 -9.70
N PRO A 122 -12.16 -17.99 -9.40
CA PRO A 122 -10.98 -18.65 -8.86
C PRO A 122 -9.79 -18.60 -9.83
N GLY A 123 -8.57 -18.45 -9.32
CA GLY A 123 -7.38 -18.40 -10.17
C GLY A 123 -6.22 -17.60 -9.57
N ALA A 124 -5.24 -17.28 -10.41
CA ALA A 124 -4.06 -16.50 -10.04
C ALA A 124 -4.33 -14.99 -10.08
N TYR A 125 -3.86 -14.28 -9.06
CA TYR A 125 -4.02 -12.86 -8.84
C TYR A 125 -2.71 -12.24 -8.38
N HIS A 126 -2.55 -10.94 -8.64
CA HIS A 126 -1.51 -10.11 -8.02
C HIS A 126 -2.09 -9.36 -6.85
N LEU A 127 -1.42 -9.42 -5.69
CA LEU A 127 -1.58 -8.46 -4.62
C LEU A 127 -0.38 -7.51 -4.64
N VAL A 128 -0.63 -6.22 -4.77
CA VAL A 128 0.41 -5.19 -4.81
C VAL A 128 0.17 -4.19 -3.69
N VAL A 129 1.21 -3.96 -2.88
CA VAL A 129 1.22 -2.94 -1.84
C VAL A 129 2.15 -1.82 -2.27
N TYR A 130 1.62 -0.60 -2.35
CA TYR A 130 2.40 0.61 -2.51
C TYR A 130 2.44 1.36 -1.19
N CYS A 131 3.57 1.99 -0.88
CA CYS A 131 3.69 2.92 0.25
C CYS A 131 4.32 4.22 -0.23
N THR A 132 3.74 5.34 0.18
CA THR A 132 4.33 6.67 0.00
C THR A 132 4.74 7.25 1.34
N ASP A 133 5.82 8.01 1.37
CA ASP A 133 6.16 8.86 2.52
C ASP A 133 5.42 10.22 2.44
N ALA A 134 5.67 11.11 3.41
CA ALA A 134 5.11 12.46 3.44
C ALA A 134 5.70 13.41 2.37
N ALA A 135 6.87 13.07 1.82
CA ALA A 135 7.56 13.82 0.77
C ALA A 135 7.15 13.39 -0.66
N GLY A 136 6.44 12.27 -0.79
CA GLY A 136 5.99 11.68 -2.05
C GLY A 136 6.90 10.60 -2.63
N ASN A 137 7.97 10.17 -1.92
CA ASN A 137 8.76 9.02 -2.35
C ASN A 137 7.95 7.73 -2.18
N GLN A 138 8.16 6.76 -3.07
CA GLN A 138 7.33 5.56 -3.14
C GLN A 138 8.14 4.27 -3.27
N SER A 139 7.70 3.25 -2.55
CA SER A 139 8.10 1.84 -2.66
C SER A 139 6.90 0.96 -3.00
N MET A 140 7.20 -0.25 -3.49
CA MET A 140 6.19 -1.26 -3.77
C MET A 140 6.69 -2.68 -3.48
N VAL A 141 5.78 -3.57 -3.09
CA VAL A 141 5.97 -5.02 -3.00
C VAL A 141 4.79 -5.69 -3.69
N ALA A 142 5.02 -6.82 -4.36
CA ALA A 142 3.99 -7.61 -5.01
C ALA A 142 4.09 -9.08 -4.59
N ARG A 143 2.94 -9.77 -4.54
CA ARG A 143 2.80 -11.21 -4.29
C ARG A 143 1.90 -11.81 -5.36
N ASP A 144 2.31 -12.96 -5.89
CA ASP A 144 1.39 -13.85 -6.59
C ASP A 144 0.52 -14.56 -5.54
N ILE A 145 -0.81 -14.52 -5.68
CA ILE A 145 -1.76 -15.18 -4.79
C ILE A 145 -2.79 -15.99 -5.60
N ILE A 146 -3.45 -16.94 -4.94
CA ILE A 146 -4.47 -17.79 -5.56
C ILE A 146 -5.80 -17.54 -4.86
N LEU A 147 -6.84 -17.17 -5.61
CA LEU A 147 -8.20 -17.16 -5.08
C LEU A 147 -8.85 -18.54 -5.28
N SER A 148 -9.34 -19.15 -4.21
CA SER A 148 -9.94 -20.49 -4.22
C SER A 148 -11.11 -20.59 -3.25
N HIS A 149 -12.09 -21.45 -3.55
CA HIS A 149 -13.14 -21.82 -2.58
C HIS A 149 -12.65 -22.83 -1.52
N ASP A 150 -11.56 -23.55 -1.85
CA ASP A 150 -11.00 -24.65 -1.07
C ASP A 150 -9.79 -24.23 -0.22
N ALA A 151 -9.45 -22.93 -0.20
CA ALA A 151 -8.42 -22.43 0.70
C ALA A 151 -8.83 -22.64 2.17
N GLU A 152 -7.86 -22.88 3.05
CA GLU A 152 -8.12 -22.97 4.49
C GLU A 152 -8.59 -21.62 5.01
N SER A 153 -9.53 -21.63 5.97
CA SER A 153 -9.95 -20.40 6.63
C SER A 153 -8.91 -20.02 7.68
N HIS A 154 -8.51 -18.74 7.71
CA HIS A 154 -7.64 -18.20 8.75
C HIS A 154 -8.47 -18.01 10.03
N HIS A 155 -8.62 -19.08 10.81
CA HIS A 155 -9.25 -19.00 12.13
C HIS A 155 -8.27 -18.37 13.13
N HIS A 156 -8.66 -17.22 13.68
CA HIS A 156 -7.98 -16.61 14.83
C HIS A 156 -8.04 -17.58 16.00
N HIS A 157 -6.88 -18.10 16.42
CA HIS A 157 -6.75 -18.74 17.72
C HIS A 157 -6.75 -17.65 18.78
N ASP A 158 -7.94 -17.30 19.28
CA ASP A 158 -8.06 -16.58 20.54
C ASP A 158 -7.40 -17.45 21.62
N HIS A 159 -6.24 -17.03 22.10
CA HIS A 159 -5.65 -17.58 23.30
C HIS A 159 -6.53 -17.12 24.47
N ASP A 160 -7.42 -18.01 24.91
CA ASP A 160 -8.07 -17.90 26.21
C ASP A 160 -6.96 -17.96 27.28
N ASP A 161 -6.56 -16.79 27.79
CA ASP A 161 -5.77 -16.67 29.01
C ASP A 161 -6.66 -17.15 30.18
N ASP A 162 -6.54 -18.44 30.50
CA ASP A 162 -7.06 -19.05 31.73
C ASP A 162 -6.43 -18.35 32.95
N HIS A 163 -7.04 -17.26 33.41
CA HIS A 163 -6.77 -16.69 34.72
C HIS A 163 -7.50 -17.52 35.79
N ASP A 164 -6.80 -18.56 36.27
CA ASP A 164 -7.09 -19.21 37.55
C ASP A 164 -7.06 -18.16 38.68
N HIS A 165 -8.24 -17.74 39.13
CA HIS A 165 -8.39 -17.06 40.40
C HIS A 165 -8.69 -18.08 41.49
N ASP A 166 -7.63 -18.54 42.15
CA ASP A 166 -7.70 -19.15 43.47
C ASP A 166 -8.38 -18.16 44.44
N HIS A 167 -9.58 -18.50 44.90
CA HIS A 167 -10.18 -17.85 46.04
C HIS A 167 -10.18 -18.83 47.22
N GLU A 168 -9.21 -18.63 48.11
CA GLU A 168 -9.25 -19.19 49.47
C GLU A 168 -10.51 -18.70 50.20
N GLY A 169 -11.16 -19.62 50.92
CA GLY A 169 -12.26 -19.41 51.85
C GLY A 169 -12.54 -20.66 52.67
#